data_AF-A0A6P7FCT2-F1
#
_entry.id   AF-A0A6P7FCT2-F1
#
_cell.length_a   1.000
_cell.length_b   1.000
_cell.length_c   1.000
_cell.angle_alpha   90.00
_cell.angle_beta   90.00
_cell.angle_gamma   90.00
#
_symmetry.space_group_name_H-M   'P 1'
#
loop_
_entity.id
_entity.type
_entity.pdbx_description
1 polymer ?
#
loop_
_entity_poly.entity_id
_entity_poly.type
_entity_poly.pdbx_seq_one_letter_code
_entity_poly.pdbx_strand_id
1 'polypeptide(L)'
;MASRGGTKCAYFNCSSKTGQGISLFCFPKDQQRIEMWLRACNREDLLDKSCEALSKNFKLCEKHFAEPCFVGTGKKRKHIMSDAVPTLFAHIDDDKEPIRKHIILRGKHSGNM
;
A
#
# COMPACT_ATOMS: atom_id res chain seq x y z
N MET A 1 12.68 25.48 -15.08
CA MET A 1 12.79 24.58 -13.91
C MET A 1 11.93 23.36 -14.19
N ALA A 2 12.52 22.16 -14.31
CA ALA A 2 11.74 20.95 -14.56
C ALA A 2 10.89 20.64 -13.33
N SER A 3 9.59 20.90 -13.42
CA SER A 3 8.59 20.45 -12.46
C SER A 3 8.67 18.93 -12.41
N ARG A 4 9.47 18.38 -11.49
CA ARG A 4 9.52 16.93 -11.24
C ARG A 4 8.12 16.51 -10.84
N GLY A 5 7.37 15.98 -11.80
CA GLY A 5 6.01 15.51 -11.60
C GLY A 5 5.97 14.58 -10.41
N GLY A 6 5.18 14.94 -9.40
CA GLY A 6 5.10 14.17 -8.17
C GLY A 6 4.61 12.74 -8.42
N THR A 7 5.13 11.77 -7.68
CA THR A 7 4.64 10.39 -7.77
C THR A 7 3.23 10.32 -7.18
N LYS A 8 2.27 9.80 -7.96
CA LYS A 8 0.89 9.55 -7.51
C LYS A 8 0.76 8.18 -6.85
N CYS A 9 -0.26 8.03 -6.00
CA CYS A 9 -0.64 6.75 -5.45
C CYS A 9 -0.99 5.75 -6.58
N ALA A 10 -0.64 4.48 -6.39
CA ALA A 10 -0.90 3.40 -7.33
C ALA A 10 -2.37 2.94 -7.32
N TYR A 11 -3.11 3.24 -6.24
CA TYR A 11 -4.53 2.97 -6.14
C TYR A 11 -5.32 3.91 -7.07
N PHE A 12 -6.16 3.34 -7.94
CA PHE A 12 -6.85 4.07 -9.01
C PHE A 12 -7.72 5.23 -8.46
N ASN A 13 -8.41 4.99 -7.35
CA ASN A 13 -9.31 5.98 -6.75
C ASN A 13 -8.62 6.84 -5.67
N CYS A 14 -7.29 6.96 -5.71
CA CYS A 14 -6.54 7.80 -4.78
C CYS A 14 -5.88 8.98 -5.50
N SER A 15 -6.29 10.20 -5.15
CA SER A 15 -5.72 11.46 -5.66
C SER A 15 -4.44 11.90 -4.94
N SER A 16 -3.95 11.10 -3.99
CA SER A 16 -2.78 11.44 -3.19
C SER A 16 -1.49 11.40 -4.01
N LYS A 17 -0.65 12.42 -3.84
CA LYS A 17 0.64 12.56 -4.54
C LYS A 17 1.73 13.14 -3.65
N THR A 18 2.99 12.89 -4.00
CA THR A 18 4.14 13.52 -3.31
C THR A 18 3.99 15.04 -3.31
N GLY A 19 4.32 15.69 -2.20
CA GLY A 19 4.22 17.16 -2.04
C GLY A 19 2.97 17.64 -1.31
N GLN A 20 2.00 16.76 -1.01
CA GLN A 20 0.80 17.08 -0.22
C GLN A 20 0.96 16.80 1.28
N GLY A 21 2.21 16.69 1.78
CA GLY A 21 2.46 16.28 3.17
C GLY A 21 2.15 14.81 3.46
N ILE A 22 1.90 14.00 2.43
CA ILE A 22 1.62 12.56 2.54
C ILE A 22 2.86 11.73 2.19
N SER A 23 3.09 10.67 2.96
CA SER A 23 4.12 9.66 2.72
C SER A 23 3.65 8.65 1.69
N LEU A 24 4.53 8.34 0.73
CA LEU A 24 4.33 7.28 -0.26
C LEU A 24 5.39 6.19 -0.07
N PHE A 25 4.93 4.94 -0.06
CA PHE A 25 5.72 3.74 0.17
C PHE A 25 5.82 2.93 -1.11
N CYS A 26 7.04 2.49 -1.45
CA CYS A 26 7.26 1.57 -2.56
C CYS A 26 6.71 0.18 -2.23
N PHE A 27 6.42 -0.58 -3.27
CA PHE A 27 6.12 -2.00 -3.12
C PHE A 27 7.31 -2.73 -2.48
N PRO A 28 7.05 -3.73 -1.61
CA PRO A 28 8.09 -4.54 -0.98
C PRO A 28 8.90 -5.32 -2.03
N LYS A 29 10.09 -5.80 -1.66
CA LYS A 29 10.93 -6.61 -2.55
C LYS A 29 10.54 -8.10 -2.58
N ASP A 30 9.50 -8.46 -1.84
CA ASP A 30 9.00 -9.82 -1.70
C ASP A 30 7.77 -10.02 -2.61
N GLN A 31 7.83 -11.03 -3.48
CA GLN A 31 6.78 -11.29 -4.48
C GLN A 31 5.43 -11.61 -3.83
N GLN A 32 5.43 -12.39 -2.74
CA GLN A 32 4.20 -12.76 -2.05
C GLN A 32 3.51 -11.54 -1.45
N ARG A 33 4.30 -10.61 -0.87
CA ARG A 33 3.78 -9.34 -0.35
C ARG A 33 3.34 -8.39 -1.45
N ILE A 34 4.06 -8.32 -2.56
CA ILE A 34 3.63 -7.57 -3.74
C ILE A 34 2.25 -8.04 -4.19
N GLU A 35 2.07 -9.35 -4.32
CA GLU A 35 0.81 -9.95 -4.73
C GLU A 35 -0.32 -9.59 -3.75
N MET A 36 -0.08 -9.70 -2.45
CA MET A 36 -1.04 -9.27 -1.43
C MET A 36 -1.42 -7.79 -1.58
N TRP A 37 -0.43 -6.91 -1.78
CA TRP A 37 -0.67 -5.49 -1.97
C TRP A 37 -1.47 -5.20 -3.25
N LEU A 38 -1.13 -5.86 -4.35
CA LEU A 38 -1.79 -5.69 -5.64
C LEU A 38 -3.24 -6.17 -5.61
N ARG A 39 -3.49 -7.35 -5.04
CA ARG A 39 -4.84 -7.86 -4.82
C ARG A 39 -5.66 -6.92 -3.94
N ALA A 40 -5.10 -6.42 -2.84
CA ALA A 40 -5.77 -5.46 -1.98
C ALA A 40 -6.06 -4.12 -2.69
N CYS A 41 -5.20 -3.70 -3.61
CA CYS A 41 -5.42 -2.52 -4.45
C CYS A 41 -6.37 -2.75 -5.64
N ASN A 42 -6.86 -3.97 -5.86
CA ASN A 42 -7.55 -4.39 -7.08
C ASN A 42 -6.74 -4.06 -8.35
N ARG A 43 -5.42 -4.29 -8.29
CA ARG A 43 -4.44 -4.04 -9.36
C ARG A 43 -3.78 -5.33 -9.81
N GLU A 44 -4.59 -6.35 -10.06
CA GLU A 44 -4.12 -7.64 -10.56
C GLU A 44 -3.46 -7.53 -11.94
N ASP A 45 -3.77 -6.46 -12.71
CA ASP A 45 -3.10 -6.07 -13.96
C ASP A 45 -1.58 -5.84 -13.82
N LEU A 46 -1.10 -5.68 -12.58
CA LEU A 46 0.30 -5.46 -12.25
C LEU A 46 1.03 -6.73 -11.81
N LEU A 47 0.34 -7.87 -11.66
CA LEU A 47 0.94 -9.12 -11.18
C LEU A 47 2.01 -9.66 -12.15
N ASP A 48 1.86 -9.41 -13.45
CA ASP A 48 2.84 -9.81 -14.47
C ASP A 48 4.14 -8.97 -14.46
N LYS A 49 4.20 -7.90 -13.64
CA LYS A 49 5.39 -7.02 -13.59
C LYS A 49 6.38 -7.50 -12.54
N SER A 50 7.67 -7.28 -12.82
CA SER A 50 8.74 -7.60 -11.87
C SER A 50 8.67 -6.74 -10.60
N CYS A 51 9.13 -7.30 -9.47
CA CYS A 51 9.24 -6.59 -8.19
C CYS A 51 9.96 -5.25 -8.32
N GLU A 52 11.04 -5.21 -9.12
CA GLU A 52 11.83 -3.99 -9.34
C GLU A 52 11.04 -2.93 -10.09
N ALA A 53 10.31 -3.32 -11.15
CA ALA A 53 9.44 -2.41 -11.89
C ALA A 53 8.32 -1.86 -11.00
N LEU A 54 7.75 -2.70 -10.12
CA LEU A 54 6.70 -2.30 -9.19
C LEU A 54 7.23 -1.33 -8.13
N SER A 55 8.33 -1.67 -7.48
CA SER A 55 8.94 -0.86 -6.43
C SER A 55 9.44 0.51 -6.94
N LYS A 56 9.90 0.56 -8.20
CA LYS A 56 10.39 1.80 -8.84
C LYS A 56 9.26 2.71 -9.32
N ASN A 57 8.24 2.15 -9.96
CA ASN A 57 7.24 2.93 -10.70
C ASN A 57 5.94 3.15 -9.93
N PHE A 58 5.64 2.31 -8.94
CA PHE A 58 4.37 2.33 -8.22
C PHE A 58 4.59 2.52 -6.72
N LYS A 59 3.74 3.33 -6.09
CA LYS A 59 3.80 3.60 -4.65
C LYS A 59 2.40 3.74 -4.06
N LEU A 60 2.20 3.26 -2.84
CA LEU A 60 0.96 3.46 -2.09
C LEU A 60 1.15 4.55 -1.04
N CYS A 61 0.14 5.39 -0.87
CA CYS A 61 0.16 6.43 0.15
C CYS A 61 -0.22 5.88 1.53
N GLU A 62 0.18 6.59 2.59
CA GLU A 62 -0.07 6.16 3.98
C GLU A 62 -1.55 5.96 4.33
N LYS A 63 -2.49 6.59 3.60
CA LYS A 63 -3.94 6.40 3.82
C LYS A 63 -4.40 4.94 3.63
N HIS A 64 -3.60 4.11 2.96
CA HIS A 64 -3.95 2.72 2.68
C HIS A 64 -3.42 1.74 3.72
N PHE A 65 -2.61 2.19 4.68
CA PHE A 65 -2.06 1.36 5.75
C PHE A 65 -2.63 1.79 7.09
N ALA A 66 -2.85 0.83 7.98
CA ALA A 66 -3.27 1.11 9.34
C ALA A 66 -2.15 1.85 10.11
N GLU A 67 -2.52 2.76 11.01
CA GLU A 67 -1.57 3.50 11.85
C GLU A 67 -0.52 2.64 12.58
N PRO A 68 -0.84 1.46 13.15
CA PRO A 68 0.16 0.62 13.80
C PRO A 68 1.22 0.05 12.85
N CYS A 69 0.99 0.11 11.54
CA CYS A 69 1.96 -0.36 10.53
C CYS A 69 3.11 0.63 10.30
N PHE A 70 3.06 1.83 10.88
CA PHE A 70 4.10 2.84 10.70
C PHE A 70 5.13 2.85 11.82
N VAL A 71 6.40 2.84 11.42
CA VAL A 71 7.56 3.09 12.27
C VAL A 71 7.99 4.54 12.07
N GLY A 72 7.95 5.32 13.14
CA GLY A 72 8.41 6.70 13.18
C GLY A 72 7.41 7.64 13.86
N THR A 73 7.93 8.59 14.63
CA THR A 73 7.13 9.59 15.36
C THR A 73 7.26 10.97 14.73
N GLY A 74 6.14 11.68 14.59
CA GLY A 74 6.10 13.10 14.19
C GLY A 74 6.05 13.40 12.68
N LYS A 75 6.55 14.59 12.30
CA LYS A 75 6.48 15.15 10.92
C LYS A 75 7.56 14.62 9.95
N LYS A 76 8.38 13.65 10.39
CA LYS A 76 9.43 13.04 9.56
C LYS A 76 8.83 12.00 8.61
N ARG A 77 9.58 11.58 7.58
CA ARG A 77 9.17 10.47 6.71
C ARG A 77 8.86 9.24 7.56
N LYS A 78 7.64 8.74 7.46
CA LYS A 78 7.25 7.48 8.07
C LYS A 78 7.91 6.34 7.30
N HIS A 79 8.19 5.24 7.99
CA HIS A 79 8.53 3.97 7.39
C HIS A 79 7.37 3.00 7.67
N ILE A 80 7.09 2.08 6.76
CA ILE A 80 6.17 0.97 7.05
C ILE A 80 6.98 -0.22 7.56
N MET A 81 6.38 -0.99 8.46
CA MET A 81 6.94 -2.27 8.86
C MET A 81 7.01 -3.21 7.66
N SER A 82 7.91 -4.19 7.73
CA SER A 82 8.08 -5.16 6.67
C SER A 82 6.81 -6.01 6.48
N ASP A 83 6.12 -6.37 7.56
CA ASP A 83 4.83 -7.06 7.59
C ASP A 83 3.61 -6.18 7.31
N ALA A 84 3.80 -4.88 7.05
CA ALA A 84 2.70 -3.99 6.73
C ALA A 84 1.99 -4.42 5.44
N VAL A 85 0.67 -4.55 5.54
CA VAL A 85 -0.21 -4.80 4.40
C VAL A 85 -1.22 -3.67 4.28
N PRO A 86 -1.48 -3.17 3.06
CA PRO A 86 -2.47 -2.15 2.88
C PRO A 86 -3.85 -2.80 3.06
N THR A 87 -4.64 -2.25 3.96
CA THR A 87 -5.95 -2.78 4.37
C THR A 87 -7.05 -1.74 4.25
N LEU A 88 -6.70 -0.47 4.01
CA LEU A 88 -7.63 0.64 3.98
C LEU A 88 -7.88 1.07 2.53
N PHE A 89 -8.87 0.44 1.90
CA PHE A 89 -9.34 0.79 0.57
C PHE A 89 -10.84 1.04 0.62
N ALA A 90 -11.27 2.14 0.00
CA ALA A 90 -12.68 2.41 -0.24
C ALA A 90 -13.04 1.70 -1.55
N HIS A 91 -13.35 0.40 -1.48
CA HIS A 91 -13.93 -0.29 -2.62
C HIS A 91 -15.34 0.25 -2.83
N ILE A 92 -15.59 0.77 -4.02
CA ILE A 92 -16.95 1.05 -4.49
C ILE A 92 -17.45 -0.29 -5.02
N ASP A 93 -18.02 -1.10 -4.15
CA ASP A 93 -18.89 -2.19 -4.59
C ASP A 93 -20.22 -1.52 -4.99
N ASP A 94 -20.62 -1.65 -6.27
CA ASP A 94 -21.78 -0.96 -6.88
C ASP A 94 -23.13 -1.30 -6.24
N ASP A 95 -23.17 -2.18 -5.24
CA ASP A 95 -24.33 -2.42 -4.40
C ASP A 95 -23.87 -3.04 -3.07
N LYS A 96 -24.24 -2.38 -1.96
CA LYS A 96 -23.92 -2.66 -0.54
C LYS A 96 -22.69 -1.92 0.01
N GLU A 97 -23.01 -0.91 0.85
CA GLU A 97 -22.27 -0.32 1.97
C GLU A 97 -20.73 -0.44 1.97
N PRO A 98 -19.97 0.66 2.13
CA PRO A 98 -18.50 0.63 2.10
C PRO A 98 -17.95 -0.26 3.23
N ILE A 99 -17.70 -1.53 2.91
CA ILE A 99 -17.16 -2.46 3.89
C ILE A 99 -15.70 -2.05 4.09
N ARG A 100 -15.42 -1.41 5.23
CA ARG A 100 -14.06 -1.29 5.77
C ARG A 100 -13.57 -2.70 6.15
N LYS A 101 -13.22 -3.51 5.15
CA LYS A 101 -12.68 -4.86 5.34
C LYS A 101 -11.29 -4.71 5.95
N HIS A 102 -11.20 -4.75 7.29
CA HIS A 102 -9.94 -5.05 7.95
C HIS A 102 -9.55 -6.46 7.52
N ILE A 103 -8.72 -6.57 6.48
CA ILE A 103 -8.07 -7.83 6.14
C ILE A 103 -7.04 -8.06 7.25
N ILE A 104 -7.50 -8.56 8.40
CA ILE A 104 -6.63 -9.13 9.41
C ILE A 104 -6.10 -10.41 8.79
N LEU A 105 -4.91 -10.33 8.18
CA LEU A 105 -4.11 -11.51 7.91
C LEU A 105 -3.78 -12.08 9.30
N ARG A 106 -4.61 -13.03 9.76
CA ARG A 106 -4.26 -13.89 10.89
C ARG A 106 -2.96 -14.59 10.51
N GLY A 107 -1.84 -14.03 10.96
CA GLY A 107 -0.58 -14.72 11.00
C GLY A 107 -0.81 -16.04 11.74
N LYS A 108 -0.65 -17.15 11.04
CA LYS A 108 -0.48 -18.44 11.68
C LYS A 108 0.91 -18.41 12.34
N HIS A 109 0.97 -17.92 13.57
CA HIS A 109 2.05 -18.26 14.48
C HIS A 109 1.56 -19.40 15.38
N SER A 110 2.05 -20.59 15.12
CA SER A 110 2.16 -21.74 16.03
C SER A 110 3.22 -22.61 15.35
N GLY A 111 4.47 -22.70 15.78
CA GLY A 111 4.93 -22.83 17.16
C GLY A 111 5.13 -24.31 17.46
N ASN A 112 6.35 -24.79 17.17
CA ASN A 112 7.13 -25.79 17.89
C ASN A 112 6.43 -27.06 18.44
N MET A 113 6.75 -28.21 17.85
CA MET A 113 7.21 -29.46 18.51
C MET A 113 7.79 -30.40 17.46
#